data_AF-A0A0L6WNJ9-F1
#
_entry.id   AF-A0A0L6WNJ9-F1
#
_cell.length_a   1.000
_cell.length_b   1.000
_cell.length_c   1.000
_cell.angle_alpha   90.00
_cell.angle_beta   90.00
_cell.angle_gamma   90.00
#
_symmetry.space_group_name_H-M   'P 1'
#
loop_
_entity.id
_entity.type
_entity.pdbx_description
1 polymer ?
#
loop_
_entity_poly.entity_id
_entity_poly.type
_entity_poly.pdbx_seq_one_letter_code
_entity_poly.pdbx_strand_id
1 'polypeptide(L)'
;MPPTPTADDDIPIPPNPNRPLDPHNHTPVPTHMLTLTSYSHRRGPLHPSPSPGLTFDVRALPNASKRLRDMCVGTDKALREALMAEGKWGEKEDEEQGCDEGEGENKEPIHIRVGICCEMGRHRSVACVEELARRTWPPGWHVQVLHRDLKRPRSERDKEKRSKISKLDRFTDESD
;
A
#
# COMPACT_ATOMS: atom_id res chain seq x y z
N MET A 1 4.22 -60.71 -27.09
CA MET A 1 4.46 -59.38 -26.49
C MET A 1 3.10 -58.73 -26.28
N PRO A 2 2.64 -58.49 -25.04
CA PRO A 2 1.47 -57.65 -24.81
C PRO A 2 1.87 -56.16 -24.84
N PRO A 3 1.02 -55.26 -25.37
CA PRO A 3 1.27 -53.83 -25.32
C PRO A 3 1.09 -53.30 -23.90
N THR A 4 2.00 -52.41 -23.50
CA THR A 4 1.95 -51.63 -22.26
C THR A 4 0.75 -50.68 -22.26
N PRO A 5 0.01 -50.54 -21.14
CA PRO A 5 -1.04 -49.53 -21.03
C PRO A 5 -0.43 -48.13 -20.99
N THR A 6 -1.00 -47.27 -21.82
CA THR A 6 -0.75 -45.83 -21.92
C THR A 6 -1.04 -45.13 -20.60
N ALA A 7 -0.18 -44.19 -20.24
CA ALA A 7 -0.33 -43.29 -19.10
C ALA A 7 -1.64 -42.51 -19.21
N ASP A 8 -2.58 -42.81 -18.31
CA ASP A 8 -3.74 -41.98 -18.06
C ASP A 8 -3.31 -40.65 -17.44
N ASP A 9 -3.97 -39.60 -17.90
CA ASP A 9 -3.86 -38.21 -17.53
C ASP A 9 -3.80 -37.96 -16.01
N ASP A 10 -2.68 -37.39 -15.56
CA ASP A 10 -2.53 -36.73 -14.26
C ASP A 10 -3.28 -35.39 -14.29
N ILE A 11 -4.61 -35.47 -14.32
CA ILE A 11 -5.48 -34.28 -14.16
C ILE A 11 -5.33 -33.84 -12.70
N PRO A 12 -4.79 -32.64 -12.40
CA PRO A 12 -4.69 -32.16 -11.03
C PRO A 12 -6.11 -32.02 -10.47
N ILE A 13 -6.45 -32.93 -9.56
CA ILE A 13 -7.73 -32.93 -8.85
C ILE A 13 -7.80 -31.60 -8.06
N PRO A 14 -8.85 -30.78 -8.24
CA PRO A 14 -9.01 -29.58 -7.45
C PRO A 14 -9.09 -29.94 -5.97
N PRO A 15 -8.48 -29.15 -5.06
CA PRO A 15 -8.44 -29.49 -3.64
C PRO A 15 -9.86 -29.64 -3.09
N ASN A 16 -10.12 -30.82 -2.52
CA ASN A 16 -11.41 -31.16 -1.92
C ASN A 16 -11.69 -30.20 -0.73
N PRO A 17 -12.79 -29.43 -0.75
CA PRO A 17 -13.14 -28.49 0.32
C PRO A 17 -13.49 -29.16 1.66
N ASN A 18 -13.66 -30.48 1.68
CA ASN A 18 -13.95 -31.27 2.88
C ASN A 18 -12.74 -32.12 3.34
N ARG A 19 -11.55 -31.93 2.77
CA ARG A 19 -10.35 -32.60 3.28
C ARG A 19 -10.05 -32.04 4.69
N PRO A 20 -10.03 -32.88 5.74
CA PRO A 20 -9.60 -32.44 7.06
C PRO A 20 -8.21 -31.82 6.91
N LEU A 21 -8.05 -30.58 7.38
CA LEU A 21 -6.78 -29.89 7.36
C LEU A 21 -5.76 -30.76 8.10
N ASP A 22 -4.68 -31.13 7.41
CA ASP A 22 -3.56 -31.84 8.05
C ASP A 22 -3.09 -30.99 9.25
N PRO A 23 -3.05 -31.54 10.48
CA PRO A 23 -2.72 -30.78 11.71
C PRO A 23 -1.27 -30.27 11.73
N HIS A 24 -0.46 -30.64 10.75
CA HIS A 24 0.92 -30.20 10.57
C HIS A 24 1.09 -29.10 9.53
N ASN A 25 0.03 -28.69 8.83
CA ASN A 25 0.07 -27.58 7.87
C ASN A 25 -0.76 -26.40 8.38
N HIS A 26 -0.34 -25.85 9.52
CA HIS A 26 -0.84 -24.57 10.01
C HIS A 26 -0.34 -23.46 9.08
N THR A 27 -1.05 -23.19 7.99
CA THR A 27 -1.03 -21.83 7.45
C THR A 27 -1.55 -20.93 8.57
N PRO A 28 -0.75 -19.99 9.11
CA PRO A 28 -1.21 -19.14 10.20
C PRO A 28 -2.40 -18.34 9.66
N VAL A 29 -3.60 -18.70 10.12
CA VAL A 29 -4.79 -17.91 9.82
C VAL A 29 -4.56 -16.53 10.43
N PRO A 30 -4.65 -15.44 9.65
CA PRO A 30 -4.38 -14.13 10.19
C PRO A 30 -5.41 -13.80 11.29
N THR A 31 -4.92 -13.68 12.51
CA THR A 31 -5.71 -13.33 13.70
C THR A 31 -5.86 -11.82 13.85
N HIS A 32 -4.96 -11.03 13.27
CA HIS A 32 -4.96 -9.57 13.37
C HIS A 32 -5.01 -8.93 11.99
N MET A 33 -5.73 -7.81 11.86
CA MET A 33 -5.86 -7.07 10.61
C MET A 33 -5.39 -5.63 10.79
N LEU A 34 -4.51 -5.18 9.90
CA LEU A 34 -4.06 -3.80 9.77
C LEU A 34 -4.57 -3.21 8.45
N THR A 35 -5.43 -2.21 8.50
CA THR A 35 -5.90 -1.48 7.32
C THR A 35 -5.19 -0.13 7.20
N LEU A 36 -4.38 0.04 6.16
CA LEU A 36 -3.68 1.28 5.83
C LEU A 36 -4.46 2.03 4.74
N THR A 37 -4.98 3.22 5.05
CA THR A 37 -5.78 4.03 4.13
C THR A 37 -5.09 5.33 3.78
N SER A 38 -4.70 5.50 2.52
CA SER A 38 -4.21 6.79 2.03
C SER A 38 -5.36 7.71 1.59
N TYR A 39 -5.28 8.99 1.96
CA TYR A 39 -6.32 9.96 1.64
C TYR A 39 -5.78 11.39 1.45
N SER A 40 -6.63 12.27 0.92
CA SER A 40 -6.34 13.69 0.69
C SER A 40 -6.85 14.57 1.83
N HIS A 41 -6.01 15.42 2.39
CA HIS A 41 -6.41 16.44 3.35
C HIS A 41 -7.43 17.43 2.75
N ARG A 42 -7.25 17.84 1.48
CA ARG A 42 -8.16 18.79 0.80
C ARG A 42 -9.62 18.36 0.73
N ARG A 43 -9.89 17.06 0.75
CA ARG A 43 -11.26 16.52 0.63
C ARG A 43 -11.86 16.18 1.99
N GLY A 44 -11.19 16.58 3.06
CA GLY A 44 -11.63 16.31 4.42
C GLY A 44 -11.22 14.93 4.95
N PRO A 45 -11.50 14.70 6.25
CA PRO A 45 -11.15 13.47 6.93
C PRO A 45 -11.89 12.26 6.34
N LEU A 46 -11.45 11.06 6.72
CA LEU A 46 -12.19 9.85 6.43
C LEU A 46 -13.52 9.89 7.21
N HIS A 47 -14.63 10.16 6.52
CA HIS A 47 -15.97 10.12 7.11
C HIS A 47 -16.33 8.69 7.54
N PRO A 48 -17.09 8.52 8.64
CA PRO A 48 -17.10 7.26 9.39
C PRO A 48 -17.95 6.21 8.67
N SER A 49 -17.32 5.15 8.17
CA SER A 49 -17.43 3.85 8.82
C SER A 49 -16.55 2.80 8.12
N PRO A 50 -15.72 2.07 8.86
CA PRO A 50 -15.20 2.44 10.20
C PRO A 50 -14.07 3.46 10.11
N SER A 51 -14.07 4.43 11.03
CA SER A 51 -13.04 5.46 11.14
C SER A 51 -11.68 4.82 11.41
N PRO A 52 -10.58 5.39 10.85
CA PRO A 52 -9.26 5.00 11.29
C PRO A 52 -9.10 5.32 12.78
N GLY A 53 -8.61 4.35 13.56
CA GLY A 53 -8.25 4.58 14.97
C GLY A 53 -7.03 5.49 15.10
N LEU A 54 -6.20 5.59 14.06
CA LEU A 54 -5.00 6.42 14.02
C LEU A 54 -4.91 7.18 12.70
N THR A 55 -4.54 8.47 12.73
CA THR A 55 -4.29 9.24 11.50
C THR A 55 -2.98 10.00 11.53
N PHE A 56 -2.23 9.95 10.42
CA PHE A 56 -0.96 10.63 10.24
C PHE A 56 -1.01 11.63 9.07
N ASP A 57 -0.46 12.83 9.30
CA ASP A 57 -0.32 13.87 8.28
C ASP A 57 1.11 13.92 7.77
N VAL A 58 1.32 13.50 6.52
CA VAL A 58 2.64 13.47 5.86
C VAL A 58 2.90 14.69 4.98
N ARG A 59 2.14 15.80 5.16
CA ARG A 59 2.34 17.03 4.39
C ARG A 59 3.62 17.79 4.74
N ALA A 60 4.17 17.57 5.93
CA ALA A 60 5.44 18.15 6.34
C ALA A 60 6.66 17.49 5.68
N LEU A 61 6.49 16.30 5.10
CA LEU A 61 7.58 15.54 4.51
C LEU A 61 7.94 16.06 3.10
N PRO A 62 9.23 15.96 2.71
CA PRO A 62 9.70 16.34 1.38
C PRO A 62 8.84 15.73 0.29
N ASN A 63 8.68 16.48 -0.80
CA ASN A 63 7.80 16.10 -1.88
C ASN A 63 8.63 15.97 -3.14
N ALA A 64 8.46 14.85 -3.85
CA ALA A 64 9.21 14.58 -5.07
C ALA A 64 9.07 15.70 -6.10
N SER A 65 10.06 15.75 -7.00
CA SER A 65 10.11 16.73 -8.09
C SER A 65 8.78 16.85 -8.84
N LYS A 66 8.46 18.06 -9.29
CA LYS A 66 7.20 18.35 -9.99
C LYS A 66 7.00 17.43 -11.21
N ARG A 67 8.06 17.18 -11.98
CA ARG A 67 8.04 16.31 -13.16
C ARG A 67 7.59 14.89 -12.81
N LEU A 68 8.17 14.29 -11.76
CA LEU A 68 7.78 12.96 -11.29
C LEU A 68 6.33 12.93 -10.81
N ARG A 69 5.88 13.95 -10.09
CA ARG A 69 4.48 14.04 -9.60
C ARG A 69 3.45 14.22 -10.70
N ASP A 70 3.85 14.70 -11.87
CA ASP A 70 2.95 14.84 -13.01
C ASP A 70 2.83 13.58 -13.85
N MET A 71 3.85 12.72 -13.83
CA MET A 71 3.89 11.46 -14.57
C MET A 71 3.44 10.26 -13.73
N CYS A 72 3.69 10.29 -12.42
CA CYS A 72 3.56 9.15 -11.53
C CYS A 72 2.65 9.44 -10.33
N VAL A 73 2.17 8.36 -9.71
CA VAL A 73 1.44 8.30 -8.44
C VAL A 73 2.24 7.50 -7.42
N GLY A 74 1.83 7.53 -6.14
CA GLY A 74 2.60 6.91 -5.06
C GLY A 74 2.73 5.39 -5.10
N THR A 75 1.99 4.71 -5.99
CA THR A 75 2.17 3.28 -6.25
C THR A 75 3.37 3.00 -7.16
N ASP A 76 3.82 4.00 -7.94
CA ASP A 76 4.94 3.85 -8.86
C ASP A 76 6.27 3.82 -8.10
N LYS A 77 7.07 2.80 -8.39
CA LYS A 77 8.39 2.58 -7.76
C LYS A 77 9.27 3.83 -7.82
N ALA A 78 9.39 4.47 -8.99
CA ALA A 78 10.24 5.64 -9.18
C ALA A 78 9.84 6.83 -8.29
N LEU A 79 8.54 7.10 -8.13
CA LEU A 79 8.07 8.19 -7.27
C LEU A 79 8.33 7.87 -5.80
N ARG A 80 8.09 6.62 -5.43
CA ARG A 80 8.24 6.14 -4.07
C ARG A 80 9.70 6.14 -3.62
N GLU A 81 10.61 5.64 -4.44
CA GLU A 81 12.05 5.71 -4.18
C GLU A 81 12.52 7.16 -4.05
N ALA A 82 12.09 8.05 -4.95
CA ALA A 82 12.42 9.48 -4.83
C ALA A 82 11.93 10.10 -3.52
N LEU A 83 10.70 9.77 -3.09
CA LEU A 83 10.15 10.25 -1.82
C LEU A 83 10.89 9.69 -0.60
N MET A 84 11.31 8.42 -0.65
CA MET A 84 12.03 7.77 0.43
C MET A 84 13.50 8.19 0.49
N ALA A 85 14.13 8.52 -0.64
CA ALA A 85 15.50 9.01 -0.69
C ALA A 85 15.63 10.46 -0.17
N GLU A 86 14.64 11.31 -0.45
CA GLU A 86 14.69 12.73 -0.05
C GLU A 86 14.19 12.98 1.38
N GLY A 87 13.35 12.10 1.93
CA GLY A 87 12.90 12.27 3.30
C GLY A 87 13.66 11.37 4.26
N LYS A 88 13.88 11.88 5.47
CA LYS A 88 14.26 11.08 6.64
C LYS A 88 13.08 10.19 7.07
N TRP A 89 12.56 9.36 6.16
CA TRP A 89 11.46 8.44 6.41
C TRP A 89 12.00 7.23 7.16
N GLY A 90 12.32 7.44 8.44
CA GLY A 90 12.66 6.36 9.37
C GLY A 90 14.03 5.73 9.12
N GLU A 91 15.10 6.48 9.37
CA GLU A 91 16.30 5.89 9.99
C GLU A 91 15.96 5.59 11.46
N LYS A 92 15.13 4.57 11.68
CA LYS A 92 15.05 3.91 12.97
C LYS A 92 15.08 2.44 12.62
N GLU A 93 16.31 1.94 12.59
CA GLU A 93 16.68 0.56 12.29
C GLU A 93 15.75 -0.41 13.01
N ASP A 94 15.52 -1.54 12.34
CA ASP A 94 15.07 -2.80 12.92
C ASP A 94 15.98 -3.17 14.10
N GLU A 95 15.79 -2.53 15.25
CA GLU A 95 16.15 -3.16 16.52
C GLU A 95 15.15 -4.30 16.67
N GLU A 96 15.62 -5.50 16.33
CA GLU A 96 14.96 -6.78 16.42
C GLU A 96 14.44 -6.97 17.85
N GLN A 97 13.28 -6.37 18.15
CA GLN A 97 12.59 -6.52 19.42
C GLN A 97 12.06 -7.95 19.43
N GLY A 98 12.83 -8.82 20.07
CA GLY A 98 12.43 -10.17 20.45
C GLY A 98 11.03 -10.12 21.02
N CYS A 99 10.08 -10.57 20.21
CA CYS A 99 8.73 -10.79 20.68
C CYS A 99 8.79 -12.04 21.54
N ASP A 100 8.74 -11.82 22.85
CA ASP A 100 8.52 -12.83 23.89
C ASP A 100 7.40 -13.79 23.43
N GLU A 101 7.75 -15.05 23.19
CA GLU A 101 6.79 -16.14 22.94
C GLU A 101 6.10 -16.48 24.27
N GLY A 102 5.23 -15.58 24.72
CA GLY A 102 4.30 -15.86 25.79
C GLY A 102 3.24 -16.84 25.29
N GLU A 103 3.42 -18.13 25.61
CA GLU A 103 2.36 -19.14 25.54
C GLU A 103 1.19 -18.69 26.44
N GLY A 104 0.09 -18.24 25.83
CA GLY A 104 -1.05 -17.72 26.59
C GLY A 104 -2.23 -17.24 25.75
N GLU A 105 -3.18 -18.16 25.54
CA GLU A 105 -4.64 -17.99 25.62
C GLU A 105 -5.33 -16.85 24.83
N ASN A 106 -6.17 -17.25 23.85
CA ASN A 106 -7.32 -16.50 23.32
C ASN A 106 -7.20 -14.96 23.26
N LYS A 107 -6.24 -14.43 22.48
CA LYS A 107 -6.29 -13.01 22.08
C LYS A 107 -7.36 -12.84 21.00
N GLU A 108 -8.40 -12.07 21.31
CA GLU A 108 -9.43 -11.70 20.33
C GLU A 108 -8.79 -11.06 19.09
N PRO A 109 -9.38 -11.28 17.90
CA PRO A 109 -8.86 -10.69 16.67
C PRO A 109 -8.88 -9.15 16.76
N ILE A 110 -7.73 -8.53 16.49
CA ILE A 110 -7.55 -7.07 16.58
C ILE A 110 -7.64 -6.49 15.18
N HIS A 111 -8.48 -5.46 15.00
CA HIS A 111 -8.51 -4.67 13.77
C HIS A 111 -7.95 -3.25 14.02
N ILE A 112 -6.74 -2.99 13.55
CA ILE A 112 -6.14 -1.64 13.53
C ILE A 112 -6.42 -0.96 12.18
N ARG A 113 -6.86 0.30 12.23
CA ARG A 113 -7.11 1.12 11.04
C ARG A 113 -6.29 2.40 11.12
N VAL A 114 -5.45 2.62 10.12
CA VAL A 114 -4.54 3.76 10.05
C VAL A 114 -4.86 4.57 8.80
N GLY A 115 -5.11 5.86 8.96
CA GLY A 115 -5.29 6.82 7.86
C GLY A 115 -4.03 7.65 7.66
N ILE A 116 -3.49 7.71 6.44
CA ILE A 116 -2.34 8.55 6.12
C ILE A 116 -2.77 9.60 5.10
N CYS A 117 -2.62 10.89 5.43
CA CYS A 117 -2.99 11.97 4.52
C CYS A 117 -1.83 12.77 3.98
N CYS A 118 -1.95 13.14 2.71
CA CYS A 118 -1.18 14.21 2.11
C CYS A 118 -2.16 15.21 1.46
N GLU A 119 -1.65 16.27 0.85
CA GLU A 119 -2.51 17.34 0.31
C GLU A 119 -3.61 16.82 -0.64
N MET A 120 -3.22 16.04 -1.66
CA MET A 120 -4.12 15.54 -2.71
C MET A 120 -4.42 14.04 -2.66
N GLY A 121 -3.80 13.28 -1.76
CA GLY A 121 -4.04 11.83 -1.60
C GLY A 121 -3.53 10.96 -2.74
N ARG A 122 -2.45 11.36 -3.44
CA ARG A 122 -1.96 10.65 -4.66
C ARG A 122 -0.49 10.30 -4.67
N HIS A 123 0.33 10.98 -3.87
CA HIS A 123 1.79 10.89 -3.93
C HIS A 123 2.33 10.41 -2.59
N ARG A 124 2.67 11.33 -1.68
CA ARG A 124 3.25 11.02 -0.36
C ARG A 124 2.45 10.02 0.47
N SER A 125 1.15 10.23 0.63
CA SER A 125 0.34 9.31 1.44
C SER A 125 0.23 7.92 0.83
N VAL A 126 0.14 7.83 -0.50
CA VAL A 126 0.10 6.57 -1.23
C VAL A 126 1.45 5.84 -1.13
N ALA A 127 2.55 6.54 -1.39
CA ALA A 127 3.90 6.00 -1.25
C ALA A 127 4.19 5.50 0.18
N CYS A 128 3.73 6.24 1.19
CA CYS A 128 3.90 5.87 2.59
C CYS A 128 3.14 4.58 2.95
N VAL A 129 1.85 4.45 2.59
CA VAL A 129 1.11 3.21 2.87
C VAL A 129 1.67 2.01 2.11
N GLU A 130 2.14 2.23 0.89
CA GLU A 130 2.77 1.19 0.05
C GLU A 130 4.11 0.70 0.61
N GLU A 131 4.89 1.57 1.24
CA GLU A 131 6.13 1.14 1.92
C GLU A 131 5.83 0.47 3.27
N LEU A 132 4.89 0.99 4.06
CA LEU A 132 4.50 0.36 5.33
C LEU A 132 3.96 -1.06 5.12
N ALA A 133 3.21 -1.29 4.05
CA ALA A 133 2.68 -2.60 3.70
C ALA A 133 3.77 -3.59 3.24
N ARG A 134 4.95 -3.11 2.85
CA ARG A 134 6.08 -3.95 2.43
C ARG A 134 7.04 -4.32 3.56
N ARG A 135 6.85 -3.76 4.74
CA ARG A 135 7.62 -4.14 5.93
C ARG A 135 7.23 -5.53 6.42
N THR A 136 8.12 -6.16 7.15
CA THR A 136 7.83 -7.40 7.87
C THR A 136 6.89 -7.08 9.03
N TRP A 137 5.78 -7.80 9.11
CA TRP A 137 4.84 -7.73 10.23
C TRP A 137 4.90 -9.04 11.02
N PRO A 138 4.62 -9.02 12.33
CA PRO A 138 4.62 -10.24 13.14
C PRO A 138 3.69 -11.31 12.56
N PRO A 139 3.95 -12.60 12.82
CA PRO A 139 3.05 -13.69 12.42
C PRO A 139 1.60 -13.43 12.86
N GLY A 140 0.64 -13.81 12.02
CA GLY A 140 -0.79 -13.60 12.29
C GLY A 140 -1.34 -12.22 11.90
N TRP A 141 -0.51 -11.29 11.43
CA TRP A 141 -0.97 -9.99 10.90
C TRP A 141 -1.26 -10.05 9.40
N HIS A 142 -2.46 -9.61 9.01
CA HIS A 142 -2.84 -9.35 7.63
C HIS A 142 -2.90 -7.84 7.36
N VAL A 143 -2.13 -7.37 6.38
CA VAL A 143 -2.10 -5.95 6.01
C VAL A 143 -2.93 -5.72 4.75
N GLN A 144 -3.89 -4.80 4.85
CA GLN A 144 -4.73 -4.35 3.75
C GLN A 144 -4.44 -2.89 3.41
N VAL A 145 -4.18 -2.60 2.13
CA VAL A 145 -3.95 -1.25 1.63
C VAL A 145 -5.17 -0.72 0.89
N LEU A 146 -5.57 0.52 1.20
CA LEU A 146 -6.69 1.22 0.58
C LEU A 146 -6.25 2.62 0.13
N HIS A 147 -6.67 3.02 -1.06
CA HIS A 147 -6.44 4.37 -1.58
C HIS A 147 -7.75 5.06 -1.92
N ARG A 148 -8.16 6.03 -1.10
CA ARG A 148 -9.45 6.74 -1.27
C ARG A 148 -9.50 7.55 -2.57
N ASP A 149 -8.39 8.19 -2.91
CA ASP A 149 -8.35 9.28 -3.89
C ASP A 149 -7.64 8.91 -5.21
N LEU A 150 -7.06 7.71 -5.31
CA LEU A 150 -6.23 7.28 -6.44
C LEU A 150 -7.04 7.03 -7.72
N LYS A 151 -8.21 6.39 -7.59
CA LYS A 151 -9.11 6.07 -8.72
C LYS A 151 -9.91 7.26 -9.24
N ARG A 152 -9.83 8.42 -8.58
CA ARG A 152 -10.61 9.59 -8.98
C ARG A 152 -9.91 10.32 -10.13
N PRO A 153 -10.61 10.82 -11.15
CA PRO A 153 -9.99 11.67 -12.17
C PRO A 153 -9.46 12.96 -11.53
N ARG A 154 -8.38 13.51 -12.13
CA ARG A 154 -7.89 14.86 -11.78
C ARG A 154 -9.00 15.86 -12.14
N SER A 155 -9.20 16.89 -11.33
CA SER A 155 -10.28 17.85 -11.62
C SER A 155 -10.00 18.62 -12.91
N GLU A 156 -11.04 19.09 -13.61
CA GLU A 156 -10.89 19.93 -14.82
C GLU A 156 -10.01 21.16 -14.54
N ARG A 157 -10.13 21.73 -13.34
CA ARG A 157 -9.33 22.85 -12.86
C ARG A 157 -7.83 22.51 -12.79
N ASP A 158 -7.49 21.26 -12.51
CA ASP A 158 -6.10 20.77 -12.52
C ASP A 158 -5.59 20.53 -13.95
N LYS A 159 -6.47 20.08 -14.86
CA LYS A 159 -6.15 19.89 -16.29
C LYS A 159 -5.86 21.23 -16.97
N GLU A 160 -6.70 22.24 -16.72
CA GLU A 160 -6.56 23.57 -17.31
C GLU A 160 -5.26 24.25 -16.87
N LYS A 161 -4.93 24.21 -15.57
CA LYS A 161 -3.66 24.75 -15.04
C LYS A 161 -2.44 24.09 -15.68
N ARG A 162 -2.48 22.76 -15.90
CA ARG A 162 -1.38 22.03 -16.55
C ARG A 162 -1.23 22.43 -18.02
N SER A 163 -2.33 22.59 -18.74
CA SER A 163 -2.31 23.04 -20.14
C SER A 163 -1.70 24.44 -20.31
N LYS A 164 -1.98 25.35 -19.36
CA LYS A 164 -1.40 26.70 -19.30
C LYS A 164 0.10 26.67 -19.00
N ILE A 165 0.53 25.84 -18.04
CA ILE A 165 1.96 25.67 -17.71
C ILE A 165 2.73 25.10 -18.89
N SER A 166 2.24 24.05 -19.56
CA SER A 166 2.91 23.47 -20.74
C SER A 166 2.98 24.42 -21.93
N LYS A 167 2.08 25.41 -21.99
CA LYS A 167 2.08 26.43 -23.05
C LYS A 167 3.06 27.56 -22.73
N LEU A 168 3.32 27.83 -21.45
CA LEU A 168 4.29 28.82 -21.00
C LEU A 168 5.74 28.32 -21.13
N ASP A 169 5.99 27.04 -20.81
CA ASP A 169 7.32 26.39 -20.97
C ASP A 169 7.80 26.37 -22.44
N ARG A 170 6.87 26.34 -23.40
CA ARG A 170 7.20 26.42 -24.84
C ARG A 170 7.53 27.82 -25.34
N PHE A 171 7.25 28.86 -24.56
CA PHE A 171 7.44 30.26 -24.98
C PHE A 171 8.77 30.85 -24.50
N THR A 172 9.53 30.12 -23.68
CA THR A 172 10.79 30.58 -23.07
C THR A 172 12.04 29.97 -23.72
N ASP A 173 11.91 29.31 -24.88
CA ASP A 173 12.99 28.62 -25.60
C ASP A 173 13.21 29.20 -27.03
N GLU A 174 12.92 30.48 -27.24
CA GLU A 174 13.13 31.19 -28.52
C GLU A 174 13.56 32.66 -28.29
N SER A 175 14.58 32.86 -27.44
CA SER A 175 15.25 34.16 -27.32
C SER A 175 16.69 33.95 -26.85
N ASP A 176 17.55 33.53 -27.77
CA ASP A 176 19.00 33.79 -27.75
C ASP A 176 19.41 34.28 -29.15
#